data_AF-A0A6V7KW49-F1
#
_entry.id   AF-A0A6V7KW49-F1
#
_cell.length_a   1.000
_cell.length_b   1.000
_cell.length_c   1.000
_cell.angle_alpha   90.00
_cell.angle_beta   90.00
_cell.angle_gamma   90.00
#
_symmetry.space_group_name_H-M   'P 1'
#
loop_
_entity.id
_entity.type
_entity.pdbx_description
1 polymer ?
#
loop_
_entity_poly.entity_id
_entity_poly.type
_entity_poly.pdbx_seq_one_letter_code
_entity_poly.pdbx_strand_id
1 'polypeptide(L)'
;GSSKPCRRGRRQSGSGNSIGSADTTEAGPDRIFIWDLDETIVVFHSLLTGQFAAKHGKNPELLAQLGYRMEEMIFNLADTHFFFNDVE
;
A
#
# COMPACT_ATOMS: atom_id res chain seq x y z
N GLY A 1 -52.35 -6.77 -32.39
CA GLY A 1 -51.28 -7.78 -32.32
C GLY A 1 -50.35 -7.62 -33.51
N SER A 2 -49.05 -7.86 -33.30
CA SER A 2 -47.94 -7.79 -34.27
C SER A 2 -47.46 -6.38 -34.63
N SER A 3 -46.19 -6.00 -34.76
CA SER A 3 -44.84 -6.47 -34.35
C SER A 3 -43.88 -5.44 -34.95
N LYS A 4 -42.83 -5.01 -34.23
CA LYS A 4 -41.43 -4.78 -34.71
C LYS A 4 -40.64 -3.87 -33.73
N PRO A 5 -39.57 -4.37 -33.08
CA PRO A 5 -38.64 -3.52 -32.35
C PRO A 5 -37.55 -2.95 -33.27
N CYS A 6 -37.25 -1.67 -33.11
CA CYS A 6 -36.08 -1.05 -33.73
C CYS A 6 -34.80 -1.53 -33.03
N ARG A 7 -33.91 -2.20 -33.78
CA ARG A 7 -32.52 -2.43 -33.37
C ARG A 7 -31.70 -1.16 -33.68
N ARG A 8 -30.96 -0.62 -32.71
CA ARG A 8 -29.68 0.08 -32.98
C ARG A 8 -28.86 0.33 -31.70
N GLY A 9 -27.68 -0.30 -31.67
CA GLY A 9 -26.48 0.26 -31.03
C GLY A 9 -26.31 0.02 -29.53
N ARG A 10 -25.90 -1.20 -29.13
CA ARG A 10 -25.18 -1.38 -27.87
C ARG A 10 -23.80 -0.73 -28.05
N ARG A 11 -23.66 0.53 -27.63
CA ARG A 11 -22.34 1.13 -27.41
C ARG A 11 -21.65 0.29 -26.33
N GLN A 12 -20.59 -0.43 -26.70
CA GLN A 12 -19.63 -0.92 -25.74
C GLN A 12 -18.98 0.30 -25.10
N SER A 13 -19.53 0.72 -23.96
CA SER A 13 -18.84 1.59 -23.02
C SER A 13 -17.72 0.75 -22.42
N GLY A 14 -16.57 0.74 -23.09
CA GLY A 14 -15.32 0.22 -22.54
C GLY A 14 -14.87 1.13 -21.42
N SER A 15 -15.46 0.95 -20.25
CA SER A 15 -15.03 1.53 -18.98
C SER A 15 -15.11 0.45 -17.93
N GLY A 16 -14.29 -0.58 -18.12
CA GLY A 16 -14.02 -1.60 -17.12
C GLY A 16 -12.54 -1.52 -16.80
N ASN A 17 -12.19 -0.83 -15.73
CA ASN A 17 -10.90 -0.98 -15.08
C ASN A 17 -10.90 -2.38 -14.45
N SER A 18 -10.73 -3.43 -15.27
CA SER A 18 -10.75 -4.82 -14.83
C SER A 18 -9.42 -5.15 -14.17
N ILE A 19 -9.31 -4.78 -12.90
CA ILE A 19 -8.42 -5.47 -11.97
C ILE A 19 -8.98 -6.90 -11.88
N GLY A 20 -8.37 -7.83 -12.61
CA GLY A 20 -8.74 -9.24 -12.61
C GLY A 20 -9.47 -9.69 -13.89
N SER A 21 -8.71 -10.02 -14.92
CA SER A 21 -9.07 -11.14 -15.79
C SER A 21 -7.83 -12.01 -15.90
N ALA A 22 -7.72 -12.94 -14.95
CA ALA A 22 -6.73 -13.99 -14.96
C ALA A 22 -7.25 -15.11 -15.87
N ASP A 23 -7.21 -14.91 -17.19
CA ASP A 23 -7.19 -16.02 -18.16
C ASP A 23 -6.82 -15.55 -19.57
N THR A 24 -5.56 -15.17 -19.77
CA THR A 24 -4.93 -15.21 -21.10
C THR A 24 -3.52 -15.72 -20.94
N THR A 25 -3.20 -16.77 -21.67
CA THR A 25 -2.02 -17.63 -21.59
C THR A 25 -0.71 -16.99 -22.04
N GLU A 26 -0.57 -15.68 -21.85
CA GLU A 26 0.67 -14.93 -22.02
C GLU A 26 0.90 -14.22 -20.70
N ALA A 27 1.94 -14.61 -19.96
CA ALA A 27 2.41 -13.79 -18.85
C ALA A 27 2.63 -12.38 -19.42
N GLY A 28 1.80 -11.42 -18.98
CA GLY A 28 1.93 -10.03 -19.42
C GLY A 28 3.36 -9.52 -19.18
N PRO A 29 3.75 -8.38 -19.78
CA PRO A 29 5.12 -7.88 -19.66
C PRO A 29 5.54 -7.81 -18.18
N ASP A 30 6.79 -8.18 -17.90
CA ASP A 30 7.35 -8.13 -16.55
C ASP A 30 7.13 -6.74 -15.95
N ARG A 31 6.42 -6.69 -14.82
CA ARG A 31 6.10 -5.44 -14.13
C ARG A 31 7.03 -5.26 -12.96
N ILE A 32 7.75 -4.15 -12.95
CA ILE A 32 8.57 -3.72 -11.82
C ILE A 32 7.79 -2.64 -11.07
N PHE A 33 7.55 -2.86 -9.78
CA PHE A 33 6.95 -1.87 -8.89
C PHE A 33 8.02 -1.33 -7.95
N ILE A 34 8.19 -0.01 -7.96
CA ILE A 34 9.07 0.70 -7.04
C ILE A 34 8.20 1.25 -5.93
N TRP A 35 8.49 0.84 -4.70
CA TRP A 35 7.71 1.23 -3.53
C TRP A 35 8.56 2.10 -2.62
N ASP A 36 7.91 3.11 -2.03
CA ASP A 36 8.41 3.75 -0.83
C ASP A 36 8.12 2.87 0.39
N LEU A 37 8.89 3.03 1.46
CA LEU A 37 8.82 2.17 2.64
C LEU A 37 7.90 2.75 3.72
N ASP A 38 8.20 3.95 4.21
CA ASP A 38 7.47 4.57 5.32
C ASP A 38 6.16 5.21 4.85
N GLU A 39 5.15 5.17 5.70
CA GLU A 39 3.74 5.50 5.45
C GLU A 39 3.05 4.80 4.26
N THR A 40 3.79 3.99 3.49
CA THR A 40 3.28 3.26 2.32
C THR A 40 3.19 1.77 2.60
N ILE A 41 4.30 1.12 2.96
CA ILE A 41 4.33 -0.30 3.30
C ILE A 41 4.20 -0.48 4.82
N VAL A 42 4.92 0.36 5.58
CA VAL A 42 4.93 0.37 7.04
C VAL A 42 4.41 1.71 7.53
N VAL A 43 3.83 1.74 8.73
CA VAL A 43 3.50 2.99 9.42
C VAL A 43 4.48 3.13 10.57
N PHE A 44 5.43 4.06 10.48
CA PHE A 44 6.43 4.22 11.52
C PHE A 44 6.63 5.68 11.92
N HIS A 45 7.11 6.54 11.03
CA HIS A 45 7.38 7.94 11.38
C HIS A 45 6.13 8.68 11.87
N SER A 46 4.99 8.41 11.24
CA SER A 46 3.68 8.96 11.61
C SER A 46 3.13 8.47 12.96
N LEU A 47 3.68 7.38 13.54
CA LEU A 47 3.42 6.98 14.94
C LEU A 47 4.12 7.93 15.91
N LEU A 48 5.37 8.29 15.62
CA LEU A 48 6.20 9.16 16.46
C LEU A 48 5.73 10.62 16.41
N THR A 49 5.37 11.11 15.22
CA THR A 49 4.87 12.49 15.04
C THR A 49 3.40 12.66 15.43
N GLY A 50 2.69 11.57 15.74
CA GLY A 50 1.28 11.57 16.11
C GLY A 50 0.30 11.84 14.95
N GLN A 51 0.79 12.01 13.72
CA GLN A 51 -0.05 12.25 12.54
C GLN A 51 -1.01 11.08 12.28
N PHE A 52 -0.53 9.84 12.44
CA PHE A 52 -1.37 8.65 12.30
C PHE A 52 -2.46 8.62 13.38
N ALA A 53 -2.10 8.95 14.62
CA ALA A 53 -3.05 8.98 15.73
C ALA A 53 -4.17 10.01 15.51
N ALA A 54 -3.80 11.22 15.09
CA ALA A 54 -4.76 12.29 14.81
C ALA A 54 -5.69 11.94 13.65
N LYS A 55 -5.14 11.42 12.55
CA LYS A 55 -5.90 11.03 11.35
C LYS A 55 -6.92 9.92 11.62
N HIS A 56 -6.59 8.98 12.51
CA HIS A 56 -7.39 7.79 12.77
C HIS A 56 -8.11 7.78 14.13
N GLY A 57 -8.06 8.89 14.88
CA GLY A 57 -8.71 9.02 16.18
C GLY A 57 -8.20 8.01 17.22
N LYS A 58 -6.89 7.76 17.24
CA LYS A 58 -6.24 6.84 18.18
C LYS A 58 -5.56 7.61 19.31
N ASN A 59 -5.20 6.91 20.39
CA ASN A 59 -4.45 7.49 21.50
C ASN A 59 -3.00 7.77 21.04
N PRO A 60 -2.56 9.04 20.98
CA PRO A 60 -1.22 9.40 20.50
C PRO A 60 -0.12 8.88 21.42
N GLU A 61 -0.33 8.90 22.74
CA GLU A 61 0.67 8.48 23.72
C GLU A 61 1.02 6.99 23.59
N LEU A 62 0.00 6.16 23.42
CA LEU A 62 0.16 4.72 23.25
C LEU A 62 0.86 4.37 21.93
N LEU A 63 0.55 5.10 20.86
CA LEU A 63 1.17 4.88 19.56
C LEU A 63 2.60 5.39 19.50
N ALA A 64 2.90 6.52 20.14
CA ALA A 64 4.28 7.00 20.27
C ALA A 64 5.15 5.99 21.04
N GLN A 65 4.64 5.43 22.15
CA GLN A 65 5.36 4.37 22.88
C GLN A 65 5.64 3.13 22.02
N LEU A 66 4.70 2.74 21.15
CA LEU A 66 4.93 1.65 20.20
C LEU A 66 6.03 2.02 19.19
N GLY A 67 5.96 3.23 18.65
CA GLY A 67 6.97 3.76 17.72
C GLY A 67 8.37 3.74 18.34
N TYR A 68 8.55 4.26 19.56
CA TYR A 68 9.87 4.26 20.22
C TYR A 68 10.42 2.85 20.47
N ARG A 69 9.57 1.87 20.82
CA ARG A 69 10.02 0.48 20.97
C ARG A 69 10.44 -0.13 19.64
N MET A 70 9.71 0.15 18.57
CA MET A 70 10.08 -0.31 17.23
C MET A 70 11.39 0.33 16.79
N GLU A 71 11.58 1.63 17.04
CA GLU A 71 12.81 2.36 16.77
C GLU A 71 14.02 1.73 17.47
N GLU A 72 13.91 1.49 18.77
CA GLU A 72 14.93 0.83 19.57
C GLU A 72 15.25 -0.59 19.03
N MET A 73 14.23 -1.36 18.64
CA MET A 73 14.45 -2.69 18.04
C MET A 73 15.19 -2.61 16.70
N ILE A 74 14.85 -1.64 15.85
CA ILE A 74 15.50 -1.44 14.55
C ILE A 74 16.97 -1.06 14.76
N PHE A 75 17.25 -0.10 15.65
CA PHE A 75 18.62 0.30 15.95
C PHE A 75 19.44 -0.84 16.56
N ASN A 76 18.90 -1.52 17.57
CA ASN A 76 19.61 -2.65 18.20
C ASN A 76 19.91 -3.78 17.19
N LEU A 77 18.98 -4.08 16.28
CA LEU A 77 19.19 -5.06 15.21
C LEU A 77 20.32 -4.60 14.26
N ALA A 78 20.31 -3.33 13.88
CA ALA A 78 21.32 -2.75 13.00
C ALA A 78 22.71 -2.74 13.62
N ASP A 79 22.83 -2.32 14.87
CA ASP A 79 24.09 -2.31 15.61
C ASP A 79 24.67 -3.71 15.79
N THR A 80 23.81 -4.66 16.19
CA THR A 80 24.26 -6.01 16.54
C THR A 80 24.61 -6.85 15.30
N HIS A 81 23.88 -6.67 14.20
CA HIS A 81 23.94 -7.60 13.07
C HIS A 81 24.32 -6.97 11.73
N PHE A 82 24.25 -5.65 11.59
CA PHE A 82 24.60 -4.95 10.35
C PHE A 82 25.81 -4.03 10.49
N PHE A 83 26.57 -4.16 11.59
CA PHE A 83 27.79 -3.38 11.86
C PHE A 83 27.54 -1.88 11.74
N PHE A 84 26.36 -1.42 12.15
CA PHE A 84 25.93 -0.05 11.93
C PHE A 84 26.92 0.97 12.53
N ASN A 85 27.44 0.68 13.73
CA ASN A 85 28.51 1.47 14.37
C ASN A 85 29.80 1.64 13.55
N ASP A 86 30.10 0.73 12.63
CA ASP A 86 31.31 0.81 11.77
C ASP A 86 31.04 1.53 10.45
N VAL A 87 29.78 1.74 10.10
CA VAL A 87 29.31 2.31 8.83
C VAL A 87 28.74 3.72 8.98
N GLU A 88 28.26 4.09 10.18
CA GLU A 88 27.83 5.45 10.54
C GLU A 88 28.97 6.48 10.47
#